data_AF-A0A7K1ZM50-F1
#
_entry.id   AF-A0A7K1ZM50-F1
#
_cell.length_a   1.000
_cell.length_b   1.000
_cell.length_c   1.000
_cell.angle_alpha   90.00
_cell.angle_beta   90.00
_cell.angle_gamma   90.00
#
_symmetry.space_group_name_H-M   'P 1'
#
loop_
_entity.id
_entity.type
_entity.pdbx_description
1 polymer ?
#
loop_
_entity_poly.entity_id
_entity_poly.type
_entity_poly.pdbx_seq_one_letter_code
_entity_poly.pdbx_strand_id
1 'polypeptide(L)'
;MYWKNVLALIGGLLGICIVVIVAYLVPHYRGWESGTEQTLTKHHAVVANSPEYSALIEKLLRTQLLNGSEIHDQLDLVDRSGSRDQIGFLTISPYEPAYEEDYIHPDSLRYSMPDDPQSYELAGANSSFVFRGQEPVLQWYSSLSSNTEVCAVGFVDSTRIRYQLRTFPDPNSALKNNYIITHRHHCGTCSSLHDLAIYQQKTDLVTPARICAKKLKADDIKACLMEEVGLGEHCAETWTYNVLHTRRHCTAICVGYYGPWNVLTNNMGKPPTDEHGNLNPCLACDENTSGPGFQYAAGRTRRSSGLVSAIPRPEAEIYQIDHQRYFNSK
;
A
#
# COMPACT_ATOMS: atom_id res chain seq x y z
N MET A 1 -24.25 64.17 18.50
CA MET A 1 -24.85 63.21 17.54
C MET A 1 -23.83 62.88 16.44
N TYR A 2 -22.67 62.33 16.83
CA TYR A 2 -21.43 62.35 16.03
C TYR A 2 -20.81 60.95 15.85
N TRP A 3 -21.65 59.93 15.69
CA TRP A 3 -21.21 58.52 15.59
C TRP A 3 -21.94 57.73 14.49
N LYS A 4 -22.52 58.42 13.49
CA LYS A 4 -23.18 57.75 12.34
C LYS A 4 -22.47 57.91 11.00
N ASN A 5 -21.40 58.70 10.91
CA ASN A 5 -20.70 58.96 9.63
C ASN A 5 -19.29 58.34 9.53
N VAL A 6 -18.84 57.54 10.51
CA VAL A 6 -17.52 56.85 10.45
C VAL A 6 -17.63 55.43 9.88
N LEU A 7 -18.80 54.80 9.94
CA LEU A 7 -18.99 53.41 9.47
C LEU A 7 -19.25 53.27 7.97
N ALA A 8 -19.51 54.36 7.24
CA ALA A 8 -19.71 54.33 5.79
C ALA A 8 -18.42 54.54 4.96
N LEU A 9 -17.29 54.88 5.61
CA LEU A 9 -16.00 55.08 4.95
C LEU A 9 -15.02 53.90 5.13
N ILE A 10 -15.31 52.96 6.03
CA ILE A 10 -14.47 51.76 6.25
C ILE A 10 -14.96 50.57 5.42
N GLY A 11 -16.22 50.57 4.96
CA GLY A 11 -16.77 49.54 4.06
C GLY A 11 -16.35 49.65 2.59
N GLY A 12 -15.77 50.78 2.16
CA GLY A 12 -15.40 51.05 0.77
C GLY A 12 -13.92 50.82 0.41
N LEU A 13 -13.05 50.63 1.40
CA LEU A 13 -11.59 50.50 1.18
C LEU A 13 -11.06 49.06 1.35
N LEU A 14 -11.87 48.14 1.86
CA LEU A 14 -11.53 46.71 1.91
C LEU A 14 -11.99 45.92 0.67
N GLY A 15 -12.84 46.50 -0.19
CA GLY A 15 -13.33 45.87 -1.42
C GLY A 15 -12.45 46.07 -2.66
N ILE A 16 -11.47 46.97 -2.63
CA ILE A 16 -10.64 47.32 -3.81
C ILE A 16 -9.23 46.72 -3.75
N CYS A 17 -8.78 46.25 -2.58
CA CYS A 17 -7.49 45.53 -2.46
C CYS A 17 -7.59 44.01 -2.75
N ILE A 18 -8.79 43.43 -2.85
CA ILE A 18 -8.97 41.99 -3.07
C ILE A 18 -9.00 41.61 -4.56
N VAL A 19 -9.22 42.57 -5.47
CA VAL A 19 -9.35 42.28 -6.92
C VAL A 19 -8.03 42.46 -7.69
N VAL A 20 -6.97 43.01 -7.10
CA VAL A 20 -5.68 43.25 -7.81
C VAL A 20 -4.55 42.29 -7.37
N ILE A 21 -4.72 41.49 -6.33
CA ILE A 21 -3.67 40.54 -5.87
C ILE A 21 -3.87 39.10 -6.42
N VAL A 22 -5.04 38.78 -6.99
CA VAL A 22 -5.31 37.44 -7.56
C VAL A 22 -4.68 37.25 -8.96
N ALA A 23 -4.14 38.30 -9.58
CA ALA A 23 -3.55 38.23 -10.94
C ALA A 23 -2.01 38.09 -10.99
N TYR A 24 -1.29 38.06 -9.86
CA TYR A 24 0.19 38.06 -9.85
C TYR A 24 0.86 36.93 -9.06
N LEU A 25 0.10 35.93 -8.57
CA LEU A 25 0.66 34.74 -7.90
C LEU A 25 0.15 33.43 -8.52
N VAL A 26 0.12 33.37 -9.85
CA VAL A 26 0.13 32.10 -10.58
C VAL A 26 1.59 31.85 -10.99
N PRO A 27 2.33 30.95 -10.33
CA PRO A 27 3.52 30.42 -10.95
C PRO A 27 3.06 29.66 -12.19
N HIS A 28 3.48 30.16 -13.35
CA HIS A 28 3.48 29.44 -14.61
C HIS A 28 4.22 28.11 -14.41
N TYR A 29 3.49 27.04 -14.07
CA TYR A 29 3.93 25.67 -14.34
C TYR A 29 3.85 25.51 -15.86
N ARG A 30 4.93 25.87 -16.56
CA ARG A 30 5.15 25.40 -17.93
C ARG A 30 5.47 23.91 -17.81
N GLY A 31 4.56 23.11 -18.34
CA GLY A 31 4.69 21.67 -18.42
C GLY A 31 5.99 21.28 -19.10
N TRP A 32 6.73 20.41 -18.43
CA TRP A 32 7.76 19.60 -19.06
C TRP A 32 7.01 18.42 -19.69
N GLU A 33 6.73 18.52 -20.99
CA GLU A 33 6.10 17.42 -21.73
C GLU A 33 7.19 16.49 -22.26
N SER A 34 7.41 15.38 -21.53
CA SER A 34 8.02 14.19 -22.11
C SER A 34 6.89 13.37 -22.77
N GLY A 35 7.02 13.10 -24.08
CA GLY A 35 5.94 12.63 -24.96
C GLY A 35 5.39 11.22 -24.70
N THR A 36 5.88 10.51 -23.68
CA THR A 36 5.43 9.15 -23.32
C THR A 36 4.61 9.09 -22.03
N GLU A 37 4.70 10.12 -21.17
CA GLU A 37 4.16 10.11 -19.80
C GLU A 37 2.71 10.61 -19.70
N GLN A 38 2.30 11.50 -20.62
CA GLN A 38 0.91 11.96 -20.74
C GLN A 38 -0.04 10.87 -21.26
N THR A 39 0.48 9.89 -22.00
CA THR A 39 -0.35 8.92 -22.73
C THR A 39 -0.88 7.84 -21.79
N LEU A 40 -0.08 7.36 -20.84
CA LEU A 40 -0.44 6.32 -19.87
C LEU A 40 -1.36 6.84 -18.74
N THR A 41 -1.12 8.07 -18.28
CA THR A 41 -1.98 8.73 -17.28
C THR A 41 -3.32 9.17 -17.87
N LYS A 42 -3.35 9.69 -19.11
CA LYS A 42 -4.61 9.95 -19.83
C LYS A 42 -5.37 8.66 -20.16
N HIS A 43 -4.71 7.58 -20.60
CA HIS A 43 -5.39 6.31 -20.87
C HIS A 43 -6.02 5.70 -19.61
N HIS A 44 -5.31 5.67 -18.47
CA HIS A 44 -5.89 5.16 -17.22
C HIS A 44 -7.02 6.03 -16.68
N ALA A 45 -6.90 7.36 -16.75
CA ALA A 45 -7.97 8.27 -16.34
C ALA A 45 -9.22 8.16 -17.23
N VAL A 46 -9.05 7.83 -18.51
CA VAL A 46 -10.17 7.54 -19.43
C VAL A 46 -10.82 6.19 -19.12
N VAL A 47 -10.03 5.15 -18.80
CA VAL A 47 -10.55 3.82 -18.44
C VAL A 47 -11.30 3.83 -17.11
N ALA A 48 -10.79 4.55 -16.10
CA ALA A 48 -11.39 4.65 -14.77
C ALA A 48 -12.78 5.33 -14.75
N ASN A 49 -13.15 6.05 -15.82
CA ASN A 49 -14.44 6.72 -15.95
C ASN A 49 -15.39 6.02 -16.95
N SER A 50 -15.06 4.82 -17.42
CA SER A 50 -15.93 4.07 -18.34
C SER A 50 -17.06 3.37 -17.58
N PRO A 51 -18.28 3.25 -18.18
CA PRO A 51 -19.36 2.47 -17.59
C PRO A 51 -18.99 1.00 -17.32
N GLU A 52 -18.14 0.42 -18.18
CA GLU A 52 -17.62 -0.94 -18.06
C GLU A 52 -16.75 -1.10 -16.80
N TYR A 53 -15.92 -0.11 -16.51
CA TYR A 53 -15.11 -0.08 -15.30
C TYR A 53 -15.97 0.02 -14.04
N SER A 54 -16.92 0.96 -13.99
CA SER A 54 -17.85 1.08 -12.86
C SER A 54 -18.64 -0.22 -12.63
N ALA A 55 -19.11 -0.86 -13.70
CA ALA A 55 -19.80 -2.14 -13.62
C ALA A 55 -18.89 -3.28 -13.11
N LEU A 56 -17.61 -3.30 -13.47
CA LEU A 56 -16.63 -4.24 -12.93
C LEU A 56 -16.44 -4.03 -11.42
N ILE A 57 -16.25 -2.78 -10.98
CA ILE A 57 -16.10 -2.44 -9.55
C ILE A 57 -17.31 -2.91 -8.75
N GLU A 58 -18.53 -2.61 -9.22
CA GLU A 58 -19.75 -3.05 -8.54
C GLU A 58 -19.85 -4.57 -8.44
N LYS A 59 -19.44 -5.31 -9.49
CA LYS A 59 -19.42 -6.77 -9.46
C LYS A 59 -18.40 -7.29 -8.45
N LEU A 60 -17.18 -6.76 -8.45
CA LEU A 60 -16.13 -7.14 -7.51
C LEU A 60 -16.57 -6.95 -6.05
N LEU A 61 -17.16 -5.81 -5.72
CA LEU A 61 -17.66 -5.47 -4.37
C LEU A 61 -18.80 -6.39 -3.89
N ARG A 62 -19.54 -7.03 -4.80
CA ARG A 62 -20.62 -7.97 -4.46
C ARG A 62 -20.14 -9.39 -4.25
N THR A 63 -18.87 -9.69 -4.54
CA THR A 63 -18.35 -11.05 -4.39
C THR A 63 -18.04 -11.39 -2.93
N GLN A 64 -18.07 -12.69 -2.62
CA GLN A 64 -17.82 -13.22 -1.28
C GLN A 64 -16.69 -14.26 -1.32
N LEU A 65 -15.63 -13.98 -0.56
CA LEU A 65 -14.53 -14.92 -0.33
C LEU A 65 -14.96 -16.00 0.67
N LEU A 66 -14.78 -17.27 0.32
CA LEU A 66 -15.21 -18.40 1.15
C LEU A 66 -14.11 -18.97 2.04
N ASN A 67 -12.84 -18.83 1.69
CA ASN A 67 -11.71 -19.45 2.39
C ASN A 67 -10.68 -18.43 2.90
N GLY A 68 -11.12 -17.22 3.28
CA GLY A 68 -10.21 -16.16 3.75
C GLY A 68 -9.35 -16.58 4.94
N SER A 69 -9.94 -17.19 5.97
CA SER A 69 -9.18 -17.67 7.14
C SER A 69 -8.10 -18.68 6.76
N GLU A 70 -8.42 -19.65 5.88
CA GLU A 70 -7.44 -20.63 5.39
C GLU A 70 -6.27 -19.96 4.67
N ILE A 71 -6.55 -18.92 3.87
CA ILE A 71 -5.50 -18.15 3.19
C ILE A 71 -4.61 -17.41 4.18
N HIS A 72 -5.17 -16.87 5.26
CA HIS A 72 -4.38 -16.19 6.29
C HIS A 72 -3.54 -17.17 7.11
N ASP A 73 -4.08 -18.35 7.43
CA ASP A 73 -3.36 -19.43 8.12
C ASP A 73 -2.17 -19.95 7.28
N GLN A 74 -2.32 -19.97 5.95
CA GLN A 74 -1.24 -20.34 5.02
C GLN A 74 -0.05 -19.38 5.00
N LEU A 75 -0.16 -18.20 5.61
CA LEU A 75 0.97 -17.28 5.77
C LEU A 75 1.99 -17.79 6.80
N ASP A 76 1.65 -18.81 7.59
CA ASP A 76 2.52 -19.44 8.59
C ASP A 76 3.16 -18.44 9.57
N LEU A 77 2.48 -17.30 9.78
CA LEU A 77 2.91 -16.30 10.74
C LEU A 77 2.64 -16.84 12.14
N VAL A 78 3.65 -16.79 12.99
CA VAL A 78 3.57 -17.31 14.34
C VAL A 78 3.23 -16.19 15.30
N ASP A 79 2.12 -16.35 15.99
CA ASP A 79 1.79 -15.52 17.13
C ASP A 79 2.52 -16.03 18.37
N ARG A 80 3.73 -15.49 18.63
CA ARG A 80 4.48 -15.77 19.87
C ARG A 80 4.37 -14.64 20.88
N SER A 81 3.47 -13.71 20.63
CA SER A 81 3.48 -12.47 21.35
C SER A 81 2.63 -12.61 22.61
N GLY A 82 3.30 -12.75 23.74
CA GLY A 82 2.83 -12.07 24.96
C GLY A 82 2.92 -10.53 24.83
N SER A 83 2.99 -10.00 23.61
CA SER A 83 3.09 -8.58 23.32
C SER A 83 1.73 -7.94 23.56
N ARG A 84 1.76 -6.71 24.08
CA ARG A 84 0.59 -5.85 24.25
C ARG A 84 -0.09 -5.46 22.92
N ASP A 85 0.39 -5.95 21.78
CA ASP A 85 -0.03 -5.58 20.43
C ASP A 85 -1.05 -6.54 19.79
N GLN A 86 -1.56 -7.57 20.50
CA GLN A 86 -2.80 -8.22 20.08
C GLN A 86 -3.99 -7.29 20.37
N ILE A 87 -4.16 -6.33 19.48
CA ILE A 87 -5.16 -5.27 19.54
C ILE A 87 -6.54 -5.83 19.10
N GLY A 88 -6.91 -7.03 19.56
CA GLY A 88 -8.15 -7.70 19.13
C GLY A 88 -8.25 -7.90 17.61
N PHE A 89 -7.11 -7.98 16.92
CA PHE A 89 -7.03 -8.20 15.47
C PHE A 89 -7.23 -9.68 15.13
N LEU A 90 -7.78 -9.93 13.94
CA LEU A 90 -8.03 -11.28 13.41
C LEU A 90 -6.82 -11.88 12.70
N THR A 91 -5.85 -11.05 12.32
CA THR A 91 -4.62 -11.43 11.63
C THR A 91 -3.40 -11.38 12.55
N ILE A 92 -2.32 -12.03 12.14
CA ILE A 92 -1.05 -12.05 12.88
C ILE A 92 -0.11 -11.01 12.27
N SER A 93 0.60 -10.28 13.13
CA SER A 93 1.60 -9.29 12.69
C SER A 93 2.74 -9.97 11.93
N PRO A 94 3.10 -9.52 10.71
CA PRO A 94 4.25 -10.05 9.98
C PRO A 94 5.60 -9.59 10.53
N TYR A 95 5.61 -8.69 11.52
CA TYR A 95 6.83 -8.07 12.03
C TYR A 95 7.37 -8.73 13.31
N GLU A 96 6.48 -9.33 14.10
CA GLU A 96 6.78 -9.79 15.46
C GLU A 96 6.36 -11.26 15.64
N PRO A 97 7.21 -12.13 16.20
CA PRO A 97 8.59 -11.84 16.61
C PRO A 97 9.52 -11.62 15.41
N ALA A 98 10.41 -10.64 15.51
CA ALA A 98 11.49 -10.46 14.55
C ALA A 98 12.37 -11.73 14.47
N TYR A 99 12.84 -12.06 13.26
CA TYR A 99 13.78 -13.17 13.07
C TYR A 99 15.18 -12.76 13.51
N GLU A 100 15.79 -13.58 14.35
CA GLU A 100 17.14 -13.39 14.88
C GLU A 100 17.98 -14.64 14.61
N GLU A 101 19.19 -14.42 14.11
CA GLU A 101 20.16 -15.49 13.85
C GLU A 101 21.57 -15.04 14.25
N ASP A 102 22.28 -15.86 15.01
CA ASP A 102 23.71 -15.66 15.26
C ASP A 102 24.53 -16.15 14.06
N TYR A 103 25.52 -15.37 13.64
CA TYR A 103 26.38 -15.70 12.51
C TYR A 103 27.87 -15.63 12.88
N ILE A 104 28.69 -16.39 12.17
CA ILE A 104 30.16 -16.29 12.27
C ILE A 104 30.66 -15.36 11.15
N HIS A 105 30.11 -15.54 9.95
CA HIS A 105 30.32 -14.69 8.78
C HIS A 105 28.97 -14.44 8.09
N PRO A 106 28.76 -13.32 7.38
CA PRO A 106 27.49 -13.06 6.71
C PRO A 106 27.08 -14.16 5.70
N ASP A 107 28.07 -14.83 5.09
CA ASP A 107 27.83 -15.96 4.17
C ASP A 107 27.36 -17.24 4.89
N SER A 108 27.38 -17.28 6.23
CA SER A 108 26.92 -18.42 7.03
C SER A 108 25.45 -18.34 7.43
N LEU A 109 24.75 -17.27 7.05
CA LEU A 109 23.33 -17.09 7.37
C LEU A 109 22.47 -18.14 6.66
N ARG A 110 21.41 -18.61 7.32
CA ARG A 110 20.45 -19.56 6.75
C ARG A 110 19.76 -19.02 5.50
N TYR A 111 19.49 -17.72 5.48
CA TYR A 111 18.89 -17.01 4.36
C TYR A 111 19.86 -15.95 3.86
N SER A 112 19.89 -15.72 2.54
CA SER A 112 20.67 -14.63 1.96
C SER A 112 20.24 -13.30 2.59
N MET A 113 21.23 -12.47 2.96
CA MET A 113 20.93 -11.12 3.42
C MET A 113 20.14 -10.37 2.35
N PRO A 114 19.11 -9.62 2.75
CA PRO A 114 18.49 -8.69 1.84
C PRO A 114 19.48 -7.68 1.25
N ASP A 115 19.24 -7.30 0.00
CA ASP A 115 20.05 -6.27 -0.66
C ASP A 115 19.98 -4.91 0.05
N ASP A 116 18.86 -4.62 0.72
CA ASP A 116 18.68 -3.35 1.44
C ASP A 116 19.05 -3.43 2.92
N PRO A 117 20.08 -2.67 3.37
CA PRO A 117 20.55 -2.70 4.75
C PRO A 117 19.58 -2.11 5.78
N GLN A 118 18.51 -1.41 5.37
CA GLN A 118 17.49 -0.90 6.31
C GLN A 118 16.52 -1.99 6.79
N SER A 119 16.44 -3.11 6.06
CA SER A 119 15.56 -4.23 6.38
C SER A 119 16.05 -5.12 7.53
N TYR A 120 17.30 -4.94 7.96
CA TYR A 120 17.91 -5.71 9.04
C TYR A 120 18.82 -4.84 9.93
N GLU A 121 19.25 -5.41 11.05
CA GLU A 121 20.29 -4.86 11.93
C GLU A 121 21.38 -5.90 12.15
N LEU A 122 22.64 -5.46 12.14
CA LEU A 122 23.79 -6.28 12.55
C LEU A 122 24.27 -5.79 13.92
N ALA A 123 24.08 -6.63 14.94
CA ALA A 123 24.62 -6.37 16.27
C ALA A 123 26.08 -6.85 16.31
N GLY A 124 27.01 -6.01 15.87
CA GLY A 124 28.44 -6.35 15.74
C GLY A 124 29.15 -6.79 17.02
N ALA A 125 28.59 -6.52 18.21
CA ALA A 125 29.14 -7.01 19.48
C ALA A 125 28.84 -8.50 19.74
N ASN A 126 27.74 -9.02 19.19
CA ASN A 126 27.26 -10.38 19.41
C ASN A 126 27.26 -11.21 18.12
N SER A 127 27.70 -10.65 16.99
CA SER A 127 27.54 -11.23 15.65
C SER A 127 26.11 -11.77 15.41
N SER A 128 25.12 -10.95 15.76
CA SER A 128 23.71 -11.31 15.61
C SER A 128 23.08 -10.50 14.46
N PHE A 129 22.31 -11.17 13.63
CA PHE A 129 21.53 -10.63 12.53
C PHE A 129 20.06 -10.59 12.96
N VAL A 130 19.44 -9.41 12.87
CA VAL A 130 18.03 -9.22 13.22
C VAL A 130 17.30 -8.70 11.99
N PHE A 131 16.41 -9.50 11.42
CA PHE A 131 15.53 -9.07 10.34
C PHE A 131 14.24 -8.48 10.92
N ARG A 132 13.77 -7.36 10.34
CA ARG A 132 12.59 -6.63 10.83
C ARG A 132 11.26 -7.26 10.42
N GLY A 133 11.20 -8.59 10.45
CA GLY A 133 10.06 -9.41 10.06
C GLY A 133 10.19 -10.81 10.64
N GLN A 134 9.11 -11.58 10.61
CA GLN A 134 9.18 -12.99 11.00
C GLN A 134 10.00 -13.83 10.02
N GLU A 135 10.41 -15.03 10.43
CA GLU A 135 11.16 -15.97 9.57
C GLU A 135 10.48 -16.27 8.22
N PRO A 136 9.15 -16.55 8.14
CA PRO A 136 8.49 -16.80 6.86
C PRO A 136 8.59 -15.61 5.90
N VAL A 137 8.59 -14.39 6.44
CA VAL A 137 8.76 -13.15 5.66
C VAL A 137 10.17 -13.08 5.09
N LEU A 138 11.21 -13.37 5.87
CA LEU A 138 12.59 -13.37 5.37
C LEU A 138 12.82 -14.46 4.32
N GLN A 139 12.30 -15.67 4.57
CA GLN A 139 12.38 -16.78 3.63
C GLN A 139 11.73 -16.40 2.29
N TRP A 140 10.53 -15.85 2.32
CA TRP A 140 9.86 -15.37 1.12
C TRP A 140 10.64 -14.24 0.44
N TYR A 141 11.07 -13.24 1.21
CA TYR A 141 11.75 -12.05 0.70
C TYR A 141 13.07 -12.39 0.00
N SER A 142 13.86 -13.29 0.59
CA SER A 142 15.11 -13.79 0.00
C SER A 142 14.91 -14.61 -1.27
N SER A 143 13.70 -15.12 -1.52
CA SER A 143 13.36 -15.92 -2.70
C SER A 143 12.73 -15.13 -3.85
N LEU A 144 12.43 -13.84 -3.67
CA LEU A 144 11.62 -13.02 -4.59
C LEU A 144 12.06 -13.06 -6.06
N SER A 145 13.36 -13.08 -6.32
CA SER A 145 13.92 -13.11 -7.68
C SER A 145 13.59 -14.40 -8.44
N SER A 146 13.41 -15.51 -7.71
CA SER A 146 13.07 -16.82 -8.23
C SER A 146 11.60 -17.21 -8.03
N ASN A 147 10.87 -16.46 -7.20
CA ASN A 147 9.49 -16.76 -6.85
C ASN A 147 8.54 -16.44 -8.03
N THR A 148 7.89 -17.49 -8.53
CA THR A 148 6.91 -17.45 -9.63
C THR A 148 5.47 -17.63 -9.15
N GLU A 149 5.23 -17.64 -7.85
CA GLU A 149 3.92 -17.89 -7.28
C GLU A 149 2.90 -16.84 -7.74
N VAL A 150 1.66 -17.29 -7.82
CA VAL A 150 0.51 -16.44 -8.14
C VAL A 150 -0.66 -16.77 -7.25
N CYS A 151 -1.40 -15.75 -6.86
CA CYS A 151 -2.70 -15.89 -6.25
C CYS A 151 -3.76 -15.90 -7.35
N ALA A 152 -4.69 -16.85 -7.28
CA ALA A 152 -5.72 -17.02 -8.27
C ALA A 152 -7.10 -17.24 -7.65
N VAL A 153 -8.14 -16.85 -8.39
CA VAL A 153 -9.54 -16.89 -8.02
C VAL A 153 -10.23 -18.07 -8.72
N GLY A 154 -10.93 -18.89 -7.95
CA GLY A 154 -11.81 -19.95 -8.44
C GLY A 154 -13.26 -19.68 -8.01
N PHE A 155 -14.15 -19.38 -8.95
CA PHE A 155 -15.57 -19.21 -8.67
C PHE A 155 -16.24 -20.56 -8.43
N VAL A 156 -17.04 -20.68 -7.37
CA VAL A 156 -17.64 -21.97 -6.97
C VAL A 156 -18.95 -22.28 -7.69
N ASP A 157 -19.52 -21.30 -8.39
CA ASP A 157 -20.77 -21.43 -9.14
C ASP A 157 -20.83 -20.48 -10.35
N SER A 158 -21.82 -20.69 -11.20
CA SER A 158 -22.01 -19.90 -12.43
C SER A 158 -22.44 -18.46 -12.18
N THR A 159 -22.91 -18.12 -10.97
CA THR A 159 -23.26 -16.73 -10.62
C THR A 159 -22.01 -15.88 -10.43
N ARG A 160 -20.86 -16.53 -10.14
CA ARG A 160 -19.57 -15.88 -9.88
C ARG A 160 -19.63 -14.86 -8.74
N ILE A 161 -20.55 -15.05 -7.79
CA ILE A 161 -20.65 -14.22 -6.58
C ILE A 161 -19.72 -14.79 -5.51
N ARG A 162 -19.67 -16.12 -5.37
CA ARG A 162 -18.84 -16.79 -4.37
C ARG A 162 -17.58 -17.35 -5.00
N TYR A 163 -16.46 -17.21 -4.31
CA TYR A 163 -15.17 -17.69 -4.81
C TYR A 163 -14.24 -18.14 -3.69
N GLN A 164 -13.22 -18.87 -4.09
CA GLN A 164 -12.08 -19.23 -3.26
C GLN A 164 -10.82 -18.65 -3.87
N LEU A 165 -9.86 -18.31 -3.01
CA LEU A 165 -8.51 -17.98 -3.42
C LEU A 165 -7.61 -19.21 -3.27
N ARG A 166 -6.53 -19.24 -4.04
CA ARG A 166 -5.48 -20.25 -3.89
C ARG A 166 -4.16 -19.72 -4.43
N THR A 167 -3.10 -19.96 -3.65
CA THR A 167 -1.72 -19.79 -4.11
C THR A 167 -1.32 -20.97 -5.00
N PHE A 168 -0.75 -20.67 -6.16
CA PHE A 168 -0.16 -21.65 -7.07
C PHE A 168 1.34 -21.36 -7.22
N PRO A 169 2.18 -22.40 -7.42
CA PRO A 169 3.62 -22.22 -7.59
C PRO A 169 3.99 -21.43 -8.85
N ASP A 170 3.12 -21.44 -9.86
CA ASP A 170 3.34 -20.76 -11.13
C ASP A 170 2.01 -20.49 -11.88
N PRO A 171 2.00 -19.56 -12.86
CA PRO A 171 0.83 -19.26 -13.68
C PRO A 171 0.20 -20.46 -14.40
N ASN A 172 1.00 -21.41 -14.92
CA ASN A 172 0.48 -22.55 -15.67
C ASN A 172 -0.29 -23.50 -14.76
N SER A 173 0.21 -23.70 -13.53
CA SER A 173 -0.48 -24.48 -12.51
C SER A 173 -1.85 -23.90 -12.16
N ALA A 174 -1.99 -22.58 -12.06
CA ALA A 174 -3.29 -21.94 -11.84
C ALA A 174 -4.26 -22.18 -13.00
N LEU A 175 -3.80 -21.96 -14.24
CA LEU A 175 -4.62 -22.13 -15.44
C LEU A 175 -5.09 -23.58 -15.65
N LYS A 176 -4.20 -24.56 -15.39
CA LYS A 176 -4.53 -25.99 -15.47
C LYS A 176 -5.63 -26.41 -14.50
N ASN A 177 -5.77 -25.70 -13.37
CA ASN A 177 -6.80 -25.95 -12.37
C ASN A 177 -8.06 -25.09 -12.58
N ASN A 178 -8.18 -24.40 -13.72
CA ASN A 178 -9.30 -23.51 -14.05
C ASN A 178 -9.45 -22.30 -13.10
N TYR A 179 -8.35 -21.83 -12.51
CA TYR A 179 -8.33 -20.60 -11.74
C TYR A 179 -7.95 -19.41 -12.63
N ILE A 180 -8.45 -18.23 -12.26
CA ILE A 180 -8.12 -16.95 -12.91
C ILE A 180 -7.10 -16.23 -12.04
N ILE A 181 -5.89 -16.00 -12.55
CA ILE A 181 -4.83 -15.30 -11.82
C ILE A 181 -5.29 -13.88 -11.48
N THR A 182 -5.13 -13.48 -10.20
CA THR A 182 -5.53 -12.16 -9.71
C THR A 182 -4.37 -11.27 -9.29
N HIS A 183 -3.22 -11.83 -8.91
CA HIS A 183 -1.96 -11.11 -8.71
C HIS A 183 -0.78 -12.06 -8.63
N ARG A 184 0.42 -11.50 -8.78
CA ARG A 184 1.68 -12.18 -8.46
C ARG A 184 1.85 -12.34 -6.94
N HIS A 185 2.64 -13.34 -6.56
CA HIS A 185 2.91 -13.81 -5.20
C HIS A 185 1.74 -14.58 -4.59
N HIS A 186 1.96 -15.15 -3.42
CA HIS A 186 0.96 -15.88 -2.67
C HIS A 186 -0.24 -15.00 -2.30
N CYS A 187 -1.38 -15.65 -2.06
CA CYS A 187 -2.55 -14.97 -1.52
C CYS A 187 -2.29 -14.54 -0.05
N GLY A 188 -2.89 -13.44 0.35
CA GLY A 188 -2.79 -12.86 1.69
C GLY A 188 -4.01 -12.01 2.04
N THR A 189 -3.90 -11.22 3.11
CA THR A 189 -5.01 -10.51 3.77
C THR A 189 -5.70 -9.44 2.90
N CYS A 190 -5.01 -8.92 1.88
CA CYS A 190 -5.53 -7.93 0.93
C CYS A 190 -5.89 -8.55 -0.44
N SER A 191 -5.95 -9.87 -0.54
CA SER A 191 -6.16 -10.58 -1.82
C SER A 191 -7.62 -10.72 -2.22
N SER A 192 -8.56 -10.31 -1.38
CA SER A 192 -9.99 -10.37 -1.70
C SER A 192 -10.34 -9.52 -2.92
N LEU A 193 -11.34 -9.93 -3.71
CA LEU A 193 -11.85 -9.13 -4.82
C LEU A 193 -12.48 -7.79 -4.35
N HIS A 194 -12.93 -7.70 -3.10
CA HIS A 194 -13.33 -6.44 -2.48
C HIS A 194 -12.16 -5.46 -2.42
N ASP A 195 -11.02 -5.88 -1.84
CA ASP A 195 -9.83 -5.02 -1.73
C ASP A 195 -9.25 -4.69 -3.12
N LEU A 196 -9.39 -5.59 -4.09
CA LEU A 196 -9.06 -5.29 -5.49
C LEU A 196 -9.90 -4.12 -6.01
N ALA A 197 -11.20 -4.13 -5.73
CA ALA A 197 -12.12 -3.08 -6.15
C ALA A 197 -11.73 -1.73 -5.54
N ILE A 198 -11.32 -1.71 -4.26
CA ILE A 198 -10.83 -0.50 -3.61
C ILE A 198 -9.54 0.00 -4.26
N TYR A 199 -8.59 -0.89 -4.55
CA TYR A 199 -7.35 -0.51 -5.23
C TYR A 199 -7.63 0.00 -6.64
N GLN A 200 -8.57 -0.61 -7.36
CA GLN A 200 -8.97 -0.07 -8.67
C GLN A 200 -9.61 1.32 -8.50
N GLN A 201 -10.60 1.47 -7.63
CA GLN A 201 -11.36 2.72 -7.49
C GLN A 201 -10.51 3.92 -7.04
N LYS A 202 -9.50 3.70 -6.18
CA LYS A 202 -8.69 4.78 -5.60
C LYS A 202 -7.25 4.70 -6.08
N THR A 203 -6.85 5.54 -7.05
CA THR A 203 -5.45 5.61 -7.52
C THR A 203 -4.50 6.10 -6.41
N ASP A 204 -4.95 7.08 -5.63
CA ASP A 204 -4.24 7.58 -4.45
C ASP A 204 -4.80 6.94 -3.17
N LEU A 205 -4.10 5.91 -2.70
CA LEU A 205 -4.33 5.32 -1.38
C LEU A 205 -3.46 6.00 -0.30
N VAL A 206 -2.45 6.78 -0.70
CA VAL A 206 -1.43 7.34 0.18
C VAL A 206 -2.01 8.45 1.03
N THR A 207 -2.75 9.38 0.44
CA THR A 207 -3.34 10.50 1.17
C THR A 207 -4.32 10.08 2.27
N PRO A 208 -5.35 9.25 2.00
CA PRO A 208 -6.27 8.80 3.05
C PRO A 208 -5.58 7.89 4.08
N ALA A 209 -4.68 7.00 3.65
CA ALA A 209 -3.93 6.15 4.59
C ALA A 209 -3.06 6.98 5.55
N ARG A 210 -2.45 8.07 5.08
CA ARG A 210 -1.67 9.00 5.93
C ARG A 210 -2.53 9.68 6.99
N ILE A 211 -3.78 10.01 6.68
CA ILE A 211 -4.73 10.57 7.66
C ILE A 211 -5.01 9.54 8.75
N CYS A 212 -5.29 8.29 8.36
CA CYS A 212 -5.50 7.21 9.32
C CYS A 212 -4.24 6.90 10.12
N ALA A 213 -3.08 6.99 9.50
CA ALA A 213 -1.77 6.85 10.15
C ALA A 213 -1.40 8.01 11.09
N LYS A 214 -2.34 8.88 11.48
CA LYS A 214 -2.20 9.82 12.61
C LYS A 214 -2.91 9.36 13.88
N LYS A 215 -3.85 8.41 13.78
CA LYS A 215 -4.57 7.89 14.93
C LYS A 215 -3.60 7.18 15.88
N LEU A 216 -3.76 7.37 17.19
CA LEU A 216 -2.75 6.90 18.15
C LEU A 216 -2.90 5.41 18.46
N LYS A 217 -4.14 4.92 18.56
CA LYS A 217 -4.43 3.51 18.84
C LYS A 217 -4.60 2.73 17.56
N ALA A 218 -4.20 1.47 17.57
CA ALA A 218 -4.30 0.61 16.39
C ALA A 218 -5.76 0.37 15.96
N ASP A 219 -6.69 0.18 16.89
CA ASP A 219 -8.12 0.07 16.57
C ASP A 219 -8.66 1.30 15.81
N ASP A 220 -8.23 2.49 16.23
CA ASP A 220 -8.62 3.74 15.56
C ASP A 220 -8.00 3.86 14.16
N ILE A 221 -6.79 3.34 13.96
CA ILE A 221 -6.14 3.27 12.63
C ILE A 221 -6.91 2.30 11.74
N LYS A 222 -7.19 1.09 12.24
CA LYS A 222 -7.96 0.05 11.53
C LYS A 222 -9.33 0.57 11.11
N ALA A 223 -10.09 1.10 12.06
CA ALA A 223 -11.43 1.65 11.79
C ALA A 223 -11.37 2.77 10.73
N CYS A 224 -10.42 3.70 10.85
CA CYS A 224 -10.23 4.75 9.85
C CYS A 224 -9.90 4.18 8.46
N LEU A 225 -9.04 3.17 8.35
CA LEU A 225 -8.71 2.55 7.07
C LEU A 225 -9.93 1.86 6.44
N MET A 226 -10.78 1.23 7.25
CA MET A 226 -12.03 0.64 6.78
C MET A 226 -13.02 1.72 6.32
N GLU A 227 -13.15 2.83 7.05
CA GLU A 227 -14.13 3.90 6.77
C GLU A 227 -13.68 4.84 5.65
N GLU A 228 -12.45 5.36 5.70
CA GLU A 228 -11.93 6.39 4.80
C GLU A 228 -11.32 5.80 3.53
N VAL A 229 -10.66 4.64 3.63
CA VAL A 229 -10.07 3.96 2.47
C VAL A 229 -11.06 2.97 1.87
N GLY A 230 -11.82 2.24 2.70
CA GLY A 230 -12.79 1.24 2.26
C GLY A 230 -12.27 -0.21 2.33
N LEU A 231 -11.09 -0.41 2.93
CA LEU A 231 -10.44 -1.72 3.00
C LEU A 231 -11.28 -2.73 3.79
N GLY A 232 -11.21 -4.01 3.39
CA GLY A 232 -11.70 -5.11 4.21
C GLY A 232 -10.92 -5.22 5.51
N GLU A 233 -11.54 -5.81 6.54
CA GLU A 233 -10.98 -5.86 7.90
C GLU A 233 -9.55 -6.42 7.97
N HIS A 234 -9.31 -7.61 7.42
CA HIS A 234 -7.98 -8.24 7.43
C HIS A 234 -6.91 -7.41 6.70
N CYS A 235 -7.29 -6.77 5.59
CA CYS A 235 -6.39 -5.88 4.87
C CYS A 235 -6.10 -4.60 5.68
N ALA A 236 -7.12 -4.02 6.34
CA ALA A 236 -6.96 -2.86 7.20
C ALA A 236 -6.05 -3.15 8.41
N GLU A 237 -6.10 -4.36 8.96
CA GLU A 237 -5.18 -4.81 10.01
C GLU A 237 -3.73 -4.87 9.52
N THR A 238 -3.51 -5.44 8.34
CA THR A 238 -2.17 -5.50 7.72
C THR A 238 -1.60 -4.11 7.45
N TRP A 239 -2.42 -3.18 6.94
CA TRP A 239 -2.04 -1.78 6.80
C TRP A 239 -1.76 -1.13 8.16
N THR A 240 -2.50 -1.49 9.20
CA THR A 240 -2.29 -0.96 10.56
C THR A 240 -0.97 -1.45 11.13
N TYR A 241 -0.63 -2.74 10.98
CA TYR A 241 0.68 -3.26 11.35
C TYR A 241 1.80 -2.51 10.62
N ASN A 242 1.66 -2.28 9.31
CA ASN A 242 2.62 -1.49 8.54
C ASN A 242 2.79 -0.08 9.13
N VAL A 243 1.68 0.62 9.41
CA VAL A 243 1.72 1.95 10.01
C VAL A 243 2.45 1.96 11.36
N LEU A 244 2.16 1.02 12.24
CA LEU A 244 2.78 0.94 13.57
C LEU A 244 4.28 0.62 13.47
N HIS A 245 4.64 -0.32 12.60
CA HIS A 245 6.04 -0.69 12.36
C HIS A 245 6.83 0.48 11.75
N THR A 246 6.29 1.13 10.72
CA THR A 246 6.90 2.33 10.10
C THR A 246 7.01 3.48 11.09
N ARG A 247 6.04 3.67 11.99
CA ARG A 247 6.17 4.66 13.07
C ARG A 247 7.32 4.34 14.01
N ARG A 248 7.49 3.06 14.38
CA ARG A 248 8.56 2.64 15.29
C ARG A 248 9.95 2.88 14.71
N HIS A 249 10.13 2.69 13.41
CA HIS A 249 11.46 2.68 12.78
C HIS A 249 11.76 3.90 11.88
N CYS A 250 10.75 4.47 11.23
CA CYS A 250 10.94 5.50 10.20
C CYS A 250 10.54 6.92 10.64
N THR A 251 9.90 7.11 11.81
CA THR A 251 9.41 8.45 12.24
C THR A 251 10.51 9.51 12.22
N ALA A 252 11.71 9.20 12.72
CA ALA A 252 12.81 10.16 12.75
C ALA A 252 13.23 10.61 11.35
N ILE A 253 13.34 9.67 10.40
CA ILE A 253 13.69 9.95 9.01
C ILE A 253 12.60 10.79 8.34
N CYS A 254 11.33 10.40 8.52
CA CYS A 254 10.19 11.12 7.96
C CYS A 254 10.06 12.56 8.51
N VAL A 255 10.23 12.75 9.82
CA VAL A 255 10.21 14.08 10.46
C VAL A 255 11.40 14.91 10.00
N GLY A 256 12.59 14.33 9.88
CA GLY A 256 13.76 15.02 9.33
C GLY A 256 13.56 15.47 7.89
N TYR A 257 12.96 14.62 7.05
CA TYR A 257 12.74 14.93 5.63
C TYR A 257 11.62 15.96 5.40
N TYR A 258 10.45 15.76 6.01
CA TYR A 258 9.30 16.63 5.79
C TYR A 258 9.30 17.87 6.68
N GLY A 259 9.94 17.81 7.84
CA GLY A 259 9.85 18.79 8.92
C GLY A 259 8.68 18.48 9.88
N PRO A 260 8.85 18.71 11.19
CA PRO A 260 7.87 18.30 12.21
C PRO A 260 6.50 18.96 12.01
N TRP A 261 6.47 20.23 11.60
CA TRP A 261 5.23 20.95 11.34
C TRP A 261 4.42 20.37 10.18
N ASN A 262 5.10 19.95 9.11
CA ASN A 262 4.45 19.38 7.92
C ASN A 262 3.90 17.98 8.20
N VAL A 263 4.63 17.16 8.97
CA VAL A 263 4.13 15.87 9.45
C VAL A 263 2.88 16.06 10.32
N LEU A 264 2.93 17.00 11.28
CA LEU A 264 1.79 17.29 12.16
C LEU A 264 0.55 17.77 11.38
N THR A 265 0.73 18.70 10.45
CA THR A 265 -0.36 19.34 9.68
C THR A 265 -0.82 18.56 8.44
N ASN A 266 -0.22 17.40 8.13
CA ASN A 266 -0.44 16.64 6.88
C ASN A 266 0.03 17.36 5.61
N ASN A 267 0.87 18.39 5.73
CA ASN A 267 1.40 19.10 4.58
C ASN A 267 2.66 18.42 4.01
N MET A 268 2.58 17.13 3.75
CA MET A 268 3.67 16.30 3.22
C MET A 268 3.66 16.29 1.68
N GLY A 269 3.45 17.45 1.06
CA GLY A 269 3.31 17.62 -0.39
C GLY A 269 4.60 17.53 -1.20
N LYS A 270 5.71 17.04 -0.60
CA LYS A 270 6.94 16.79 -1.37
C LYS A 270 6.72 15.60 -2.32
N PRO A 271 7.33 15.61 -3.52
CA PRO A 271 7.23 14.52 -4.47
C PRO A 271 7.55 13.15 -3.84
N PRO A 272 6.88 12.07 -4.28
CA PRO A 272 7.16 10.73 -3.82
C PRO A 272 8.53 10.22 -4.31
N THR A 273 9.01 10.75 -5.43
CA THR A 273 10.30 10.40 -6.04
C THR A 273 11.13 11.65 -6.35
N ASP A 274 12.45 11.48 -6.43
CA ASP A 274 13.36 12.51 -6.96
C ASP A 274 13.39 12.50 -8.50
N GLU A 275 14.24 13.35 -9.08
CA GLU A 275 14.43 13.48 -10.54
C GLU A 275 15.04 12.24 -11.22
N HIS A 276 15.60 11.32 -10.42
CA HIS A 276 16.16 10.05 -10.88
C HIS A 276 15.19 8.88 -10.68
N GLY A 277 14.00 9.14 -10.13
CA GLY A 277 12.99 8.12 -9.84
C GLY A 277 13.21 7.36 -8.53
N ASN A 278 14.18 7.76 -7.70
CA ASN A 278 14.37 7.16 -6.38
C ASN A 278 13.27 7.64 -5.44
N LEU A 279 12.83 6.78 -4.53
CA LEU A 279 11.88 7.16 -3.48
C LEU A 279 12.47 8.25 -2.59
N ASN A 280 11.60 9.15 -2.11
CA ASN A 280 12.02 10.07 -1.06
C ASN A 280 12.41 9.31 0.23
N PRO A 281 13.24 9.90 1.11
CA PRO A 281 13.80 9.19 2.26
C PRO A 281 12.77 8.54 3.20
N CYS A 282 11.60 9.16 3.38
CA CYS A 282 10.55 8.61 4.22
C CYS A 282 9.91 7.37 3.59
N LEU A 283 9.58 7.44 2.29
CA LEU A 283 9.02 6.30 1.56
C LEU A 283 10.03 5.18 1.36
N ALA A 284 11.31 5.51 1.16
CA ALA A 284 12.39 4.53 1.08
C ALA A 284 12.51 3.75 2.41
N CYS A 285 12.49 4.45 3.55
CA CYS A 285 12.49 3.78 4.85
C CYS A 285 11.30 2.84 5.02
N ASP A 286 10.08 3.28 4.67
CA ASP A 286 8.87 2.46 4.74
C ASP A 286 8.98 1.21 3.84
N GLU A 287 9.32 1.36 2.55
CA GLU A 287 9.42 0.23 1.62
C GLU A 287 10.54 -0.76 1.97
N ASN A 288 11.63 -0.29 2.59
CA ASN A 288 12.75 -1.16 2.95
C ASN A 288 12.59 -1.82 4.32
N THR A 289 12.02 -1.09 5.29
CA THR A 289 11.91 -1.54 6.68
C THR A 289 10.63 -2.32 6.90
N SER A 290 9.50 -1.80 6.44
CA SER A 290 8.18 -2.38 6.66
C SER A 290 7.64 -3.10 5.42
N GLY A 291 8.11 -2.71 4.23
CA GLY A 291 7.66 -3.27 2.96
C GLY A 291 7.71 -4.80 2.86
N PRO A 292 8.77 -5.51 3.30
CA PRO A 292 8.80 -6.97 3.22
C PRO A 292 7.66 -7.63 4.01
N GLY A 293 7.44 -7.22 5.26
CA GLY A 293 6.35 -7.74 6.09
C GLY A 293 4.97 -7.39 5.56
N PHE A 294 4.77 -6.14 5.12
CA PHE A 294 3.51 -5.70 4.52
C PHE A 294 3.19 -6.48 3.24
N GLN A 295 4.13 -6.58 2.31
CA GLN A 295 3.92 -7.27 1.04
C GLN A 295 3.65 -8.77 1.25
N TYR A 296 4.36 -9.40 2.18
CA TYR A 296 4.13 -10.78 2.56
C TYR A 296 2.72 -11.00 3.12
N ALA A 297 2.31 -10.22 4.13
CA ALA A 297 1.00 -10.40 4.75
C ALA A 297 -0.15 -10.02 3.82
N ALA A 298 -0.02 -8.92 3.08
CA ALA A 298 -1.05 -8.44 2.16
C ALA A 298 -1.27 -9.42 1.01
N GLY A 299 -0.20 -10.05 0.51
CA GLY A 299 -0.15 -10.88 -0.70
C GLY A 299 -0.35 -10.08 -2.00
N ARG A 300 -1.15 -9.02 -1.93
CA ARG A 300 -1.45 -8.10 -3.02
C ARG A 300 -0.88 -6.71 -2.78
N THR A 301 -0.24 -6.18 -3.82
CA THR A 301 -0.01 -4.75 -3.99
C THR A 301 -0.65 -4.29 -5.30
N ARG A 302 -0.75 -2.98 -5.52
CA ARG A 302 -1.17 -2.45 -6.83
C ARG A 302 -0.29 -2.98 -7.95
N ARG A 303 1.04 -3.00 -7.73
CA ARG A 303 2.04 -3.45 -8.70
C ARG A 303 1.86 -4.92 -9.08
N SER A 304 1.69 -5.79 -8.08
CA SER A 304 1.48 -7.22 -8.32
C SER A 304 0.11 -7.54 -8.92
N SER A 305 -0.84 -6.59 -8.89
CA SER A 305 -2.17 -6.66 -9.51
C SER A 305 -2.28 -6.02 -10.89
N GLY A 306 -1.22 -5.42 -11.44
CA GLY A 306 -1.31 -4.73 -12.73
C GLY A 306 -1.95 -3.35 -12.67
N LEU A 307 -2.00 -2.74 -11.49
CA LEU A 307 -2.61 -1.45 -11.26
C LEU A 307 -1.53 -0.36 -11.11
N VAL A 308 -1.69 0.73 -11.86
CA VAL A 308 -0.84 1.93 -11.69
C VAL A 308 -1.11 2.56 -10.33
N SER A 309 -0.06 3.04 -9.66
CA SER A 309 -0.15 3.71 -8.35
C SER A 309 0.17 5.20 -8.45
N ALA A 310 -0.14 5.95 -7.40
CA ALA A 310 0.24 7.36 -7.28
C ALA A 310 1.77 7.58 -7.20
N ILE A 311 2.53 6.54 -6.88
CA ILE A 311 4.00 6.56 -6.92
C ILE A 311 4.41 5.97 -8.27
N PRO A 312 5.07 6.75 -9.15
CA PRO A 312 5.51 6.26 -10.45
C PRO A 312 6.57 5.17 -10.27
N ARG A 313 6.47 4.11 -11.07
CA ARG A 313 7.38 2.96 -11.07
C ARG A 313 7.62 2.48 -12.51
N PRO A 314 8.77 1.86 -12.80
CA PRO A 314 9.02 1.23 -14.10
C PRO A 314 7.92 0.25 -14.51
N GLU A 315 7.54 0.24 -15.79
CA GLU A 315 6.49 -0.65 -16.33
C GLU A 315 6.79 -2.14 -16.11
N ALA A 316 8.07 -2.51 -16.12
CA ALA A 316 8.51 -3.88 -15.86
C ALA A 316 8.15 -4.41 -14.45
N GLU A 317 7.86 -3.52 -13.50
CA GLU A 317 7.41 -3.89 -12.14
C GLU A 317 5.89 -4.13 -12.06
N ILE A 318 5.13 -3.82 -13.12
CA ILE A 318 3.67 -3.96 -13.16
C ILE A 318 3.31 -5.30 -13.80
N TYR A 319 2.75 -6.20 -12.98
CA TYR A 319 2.35 -7.53 -13.45
C TYR A 319 1.05 -7.46 -14.25
N GLN A 320 1.06 -7.89 -15.52
CA GLN A 320 -0.07 -7.71 -16.42
C GLN A 320 -1.25 -8.65 -16.09
N ILE A 321 -2.41 -8.08 -15.77
CA ILE A 321 -3.63 -8.82 -15.43
C ILE A 321 -4.85 -8.21 -16.10
N ASP A 322 -5.67 -9.08 -16.68
CA ASP A 322 -6.96 -8.71 -17.26
C ASP A 322 -8.10 -9.07 -16.30
N HIS A 323 -8.51 -8.10 -15.48
CA HIS A 323 -9.58 -8.27 -14.49
C HIS A 323 -10.98 -8.43 -15.12
N GLN A 324 -11.17 -8.12 -16.41
CA GLN A 324 -12.47 -8.31 -17.08
C GLN A 324 -12.81 -9.80 -17.23
N ARG A 325 -11.79 -10.68 -17.21
CA ARG A 325 -11.97 -12.14 -17.30
C ARG A 325 -12.75 -12.75 -16.14
N TYR A 326 -12.83 -12.08 -15.00
CA TYR A 326 -13.57 -12.60 -13.86
C TYR A 326 -15.05 -12.80 -14.16
N PHE A 327 -15.65 -11.94 -14.97
CA PHE A 327 -17.11 -11.96 -15.21
C PHE A 327 -17.49 -12.14 -16.68
N ASN A 328 -16.52 -12.09 -17.59
CA ASN A 328 -16.75 -12.41 -18.98
C ASN A 328 -16.57 -13.92 -19.17
N SER A 329 -17.64 -14.59 -19.63
CA SER A 329 -17.54 -15.93 -20.18
C SER A 329 -16.69 -15.87 -21.44
N LYS A 330 -15.64 -16.68 -21.50
CA LYS A 330 -15.22 -17.21 -22.80
C LYS A 330 -16.22 -18.27 -23.23
#